data_AF-A0A382MKQ7-F1
#
_entry.id   AF-A0A382MKQ7-F1
#
_cell.length_a   1.000
_cell.length_b   1.000
_cell.length_c   1.000
_cell.angle_alpha   90.00
_cell.angle_beta   90.00
_cell.angle_gamma   90.00
#
_symmetry.space_group_name_H-M   'P 1'
#
loop_
_entity.id
_entity.type
_entity.pdbx_description
1 polymer ?
#
loop_
_entity_poly.entity_id
_entity_poly.type
_entity_poly.pdbx_seq_one_letter_code
_entity_poly.pdbx_strand_id
1 'polypeptide(L)'
;QAGKVKLVVTQNVDGLHRAAGTREEMLVEVHGTGTLAECQTCGQRNPVEASFKSFKQNRQPPVCECGGYLKPATISFGQSLREADLERAFAAATTCDLVIALGSTLSVSPANAIPLAAAQSGAPYLIINRDETDHDGLSQVALRLTGNVEDLFPPAVDAALSGD
;
A
#
# COMPACT_ATOMS: atom_id res chain seq x y z
N GLN A 1 -7.44 14.97 -12.46
CA GLN A 1 -6.30 14.03 -12.35
C GLN A 1 -5.44 14.15 -13.60
N ALA A 2 -4.11 14.11 -13.48
CA ALA A 2 -3.17 14.37 -14.59
C ALA A 2 -2.85 13.13 -15.46
N GLY A 3 -3.34 11.94 -15.12
CA GLY A 3 -3.17 10.72 -15.92
C GLY A 3 -1.76 10.12 -15.91
N LYS A 4 -0.89 10.54 -14.98
CA LYS A 4 0.51 10.09 -14.87
C LYS A 4 0.71 8.85 -13.99
N VAL A 5 -0.23 8.56 -13.08
CA VAL A 5 -0.12 7.45 -12.12
C VAL A 5 -1.03 6.31 -12.56
N LYS A 6 -0.42 5.14 -12.82
CA LYS A 6 -1.15 3.92 -13.19
C LYS A 6 -1.74 3.20 -11.98
N LEU A 7 -0.95 3.05 -10.92
CA LEU A 7 -1.34 2.33 -9.72
C LEU A 7 -0.58 2.87 -8.50
N VAL A 8 -1.27 2.96 -7.38
CA VAL A 8 -0.73 3.19 -6.04
C VAL A 8 -0.80 1.87 -5.28
N VAL A 9 0.36 1.38 -4.86
CA VAL A 9 0.48 0.21 -3.99
C VAL A 9 0.90 0.69 -2.62
N THR A 10 0.08 0.44 -1.60
CA THR A 10 0.36 0.91 -0.23
C THR A 10 0.40 -0.25 0.76
N GLN A 11 1.42 -0.23 1.62
CA GLN A 11 1.52 -1.11 2.78
C GLN A 11 0.76 -0.54 3.99
N ASN A 12 0.30 0.71 3.90
CA ASN A 12 -0.43 1.37 4.97
C ASN A 12 -1.86 0.87 5.03
N VAL A 13 -2.43 0.90 6.23
CA VAL A 13 -3.80 0.45 6.52
C VAL A 13 -4.70 1.61 6.98
N ASP A 14 -4.20 2.84 6.94
CA ASP A 14 -4.86 4.04 7.48
C ASP A 14 -6.05 4.53 6.63
N GLY A 15 -6.13 4.13 5.36
CA GLY A 15 -7.16 4.57 4.42
C GLY A 15 -6.94 5.98 3.84
N LEU A 16 -5.80 6.61 4.09
CA LEU A 16 -5.54 8.00 3.67
C LEU A 16 -5.52 8.17 2.15
N HIS A 17 -5.06 7.18 1.40
CA HIS A 17 -5.14 7.22 -0.07
C HIS A 17 -6.58 7.32 -0.58
N ARG A 18 -7.52 6.60 0.05
CA ARG A 18 -8.95 6.69 -0.30
C ARG A 18 -9.52 8.04 0.12
N ALA A 19 -9.20 8.50 1.33
CA ALA A 19 -9.63 9.81 1.83
C ALA A 19 -9.13 10.97 0.94
N ALA A 20 -7.93 10.83 0.35
CA ALA A 20 -7.37 11.77 -0.61
C ALA A 20 -7.98 11.68 -2.03
N GLY A 21 -8.92 10.75 -2.27
CA GLY A 21 -9.62 10.60 -3.55
C GLY A 21 -8.90 9.69 -4.56
N THR A 22 -7.99 8.81 -4.11
CA THR A 22 -7.43 7.77 -4.99
C THR A 22 -8.55 6.81 -5.37
N ARG A 23 -8.78 6.66 -6.68
CA ARG A 23 -9.82 5.77 -7.21
C ARG A 23 -9.49 4.32 -6.88
N GLU A 24 -10.51 3.51 -6.61
CA GLU A 24 -10.36 2.12 -6.15
C GLU A 24 -9.58 1.25 -7.15
N GLU A 25 -9.83 1.43 -8.44
CA GLU A 25 -9.14 0.73 -9.52
C GLU A 25 -7.63 1.04 -9.58
N MET A 26 -7.22 2.21 -9.07
CA MET A 26 -5.82 2.65 -9.01
C MET A 26 -5.17 2.34 -7.66
N LEU A 27 -5.88 1.73 -6.70
CA LEU A 27 -5.36 1.48 -5.37
C LEU A 27 -5.25 -0.02 -5.09
N VAL A 28 -4.10 -0.41 -4.53
CA VAL A 28 -3.87 -1.72 -3.93
C VAL A 28 -3.39 -1.52 -2.50
N GLU A 29 -4.19 -1.94 -1.52
CA GLU A 29 -3.85 -1.95 -0.10
C GLU A 29 -3.31 -3.34 0.26
N VAL A 30 -2.01 -3.59 0.05
CA VAL A 30 -1.43 -4.95 0.09
C VAL A 30 -1.49 -5.58 1.48
N HIS A 31 -1.57 -4.78 2.54
CA HIS A 31 -1.76 -5.22 3.92
C HIS A 31 -3.21 -5.06 4.40
N GLY A 32 -4.16 -4.97 3.46
CA GLY A 32 -5.56 -4.72 3.77
C GLY A 32 -5.82 -3.30 4.30
N THR A 33 -6.94 -3.11 4.96
CA THR A 33 -7.38 -1.76 5.38
C THR A 33 -7.93 -1.77 6.80
N GLY A 34 -7.61 -0.73 7.55
CA GLY A 34 -8.13 -0.50 8.90
C GLY A 34 -9.53 0.12 8.91
N THR A 35 -10.03 0.55 7.75
CA THR A 35 -11.35 1.19 7.59
C THR A 35 -12.52 0.20 7.59
N LEU A 36 -12.23 -1.09 7.40
CA LEU A 36 -13.21 -2.17 7.37
C LEU A 36 -12.90 -3.20 8.46
N ALA A 37 -13.92 -3.93 8.88
CA ALA A 37 -13.79 -5.19 9.60
C ALA A 37 -14.12 -6.36 8.65
N GLU A 38 -13.40 -7.47 8.76
CA GLU A 38 -13.60 -8.69 7.97
C GLU A 38 -13.86 -9.89 8.87
N CYS A 39 -14.90 -10.68 8.53
CA CYS A 39 -15.20 -11.92 9.22
C CYS A 39 -14.16 -12.99 8.87
N GLN A 40 -13.56 -13.60 9.89
CA GLN A 40 -12.53 -14.62 9.71
C GLN A 40 -13.08 -15.99 9.28
N THR A 41 -14.42 -16.12 9.16
CA THR A 41 -15.08 -17.37 8.73
C THR A 41 -15.67 -17.24 7.33
N CYS A 42 -16.50 -16.22 7.07
CA CYS A 42 -17.17 -16.05 5.78
C CYS A 42 -16.59 -14.96 4.89
N GLY A 43 -15.62 -14.17 5.36
CA GLY A 43 -15.00 -13.08 4.59
C GLY A 43 -15.88 -11.83 4.42
N GLN A 44 -17.09 -11.78 4.99
CA GLN A 44 -17.94 -10.60 4.91
C GLN A 44 -17.23 -9.37 5.50
N ARG A 45 -17.32 -8.25 4.80
CA ARG A 45 -16.74 -6.96 5.19
C ARG A 45 -17.78 -5.92 5.50
N ASN A 46 -17.55 -5.14 6.56
CA ASN A 46 -18.39 -4.03 6.97
C ASN A 46 -17.53 -2.86 7.47
N PRO A 47 -18.05 -1.62 7.52
CA PRO A 47 -17.35 -0.50 8.16
C PRO A 47 -16.90 -0.85 9.58
N VAL A 48 -15.66 -0.48 9.92
CA VAL A 48 -15.00 -0.93 11.15
C VAL A 48 -15.60 -0.29 12.41
N GLU A 49 -16.26 0.85 12.27
CA GLU A 49 -16.74 1.71 13.35
C GLU A 49 -17.70 0.97 14.28
N ALA A 50 -18.63 0.20 13.71
CA ALA A 50 -19.59 -0.59 14.48
C ALA A 50 -18.87 -1.68 15.32
N SER A 51 -17.87 -2.32 14.73
CA SER A 51 -17.05 -3.35 15.41
C SER A 51 -16.27 -2.75 16.58
N PHE A 52 -15.61 -1.60 16.38
CA PHE A 52 -14.89 -0.90 17.44
C PHE A 52 -15.82 -0.39 18.54
N LYS A 53 -16.98 0.16 18.17
CA LYS A 53 -17.97 0.65 19.14
C LYS A 53 -18.46 -0.48 20.04
N SER A 54 -18.82 -1.62 19.45
CA SER A 54 -19.21 -2.83 20.20
C SER A 54 -18.11 -3.26 21.17
N PHE A 55 -16.88 -3.45 20.67
CA PHE A 55 -15.76 -3.89 21.50
C PHE A 55 -15.46 -2.94 22.66
N LYS A 56 -15.52 -1.62 22.43
CA LYS A 56 -15.32 -0.62 23.50
C LYS A 56 -16.37 -0.72 24.62
N GLN A 57 -17.60 -1.10 24.28
CA GLN A 57 -18.71 -1.15 25.23
C GLN A 57 -18.68 -2.42 26.09
N ASN A 58 -18.42 -3.58 25.50
CA ASN A 58 -18.59 -4.87 26.17
C ASN A 58 -17.29 -5.68 26.33
N ARG A 59 -16.18 -5.23 25.74
CA ARG A 59 -14.87 -5.93 25.73
C ARG A 59 -14.91 -7.34 25.13
N GLN A 60 -15.94 -7.64 24.34
CA GLN A 60 -16.06 -8.92 23.64
C GLN A 60 -15.69 -8.77 22.17
N PRO A 61 -15.03 -9.78 21.56
CA PRO A 61 -14.77 -9.78 20.13
C PRO A 61 -16.08 -9.61 19.34
N PRO A 62 -16.15 -8.66 18.39
CA PRO A 62 -17.33 -8.50 17.55
C PRO A 62 -17.54 -9.75 16.69
N VAL A 63 -18.80 -10.11 16.46
CA VAL A 63 -19.20 -11.34 15.79
C VAL A 63 -20.04 -11.00 14.56
N CYS A 64 -19.76 -11.70 13.45
CA CYS A 64 -20.52 -11.63 12.21
C CYS A 64 -21.86 -12.40 12.35
N GLU A 65 -22.82 -12.14 11.48
CA GLU A 65 -24.10 -12.86 11.43
C GLU A 65 -23.91 -14.38 11.26
N CYS A 66 -22.82 -14.82 10.63
CA CYS A 66 -22.48 -16.24 10.50
C CYS A 66 -21.91 -16.89 11.77
N GLY A 67 -21.73 -16.12 12.85
CA GLY A 67 -21.11 -16.56 14.11
C GLY A 67 -19.57 -16.46 14.14
N GLY A 68 -18.92 -16.11 13.03
CA GLY A 68 -17.47 -15.93 12.96
C GLY A 68 -16.99 -14.60 13.55
N TYR A 69 -15.77 -14.56 14.09
CA TYR A 69 -15.21 -13.33 14.65
C TYR A 69 -14.85 -12.29 13.58
N LEU A 70 -15.14 -11.03 13.90
CA LEU A 70 -14.75 -9.86 13.12
C LEU A 70 -13.44 -9.30 13.69
N LYS A 71 -12.50 -8.99 12.80
CA LYS A 71 -11.31 -8.18 13.11
C LYS A 71 -11.16 -7.08 12.06
N PRO A 72 -10.38 -6.01 12.31
CA PRO A 72 -10.01 -5.08 11.24
C PRO A 72 -9.48 -5.84 10.01
N ALA A 73 -9.89 -5.42 8.82
CA ALA A 73 -9.58 -6.04 7.54
C ALA A 73 -8.12 -5.82 7.10
N THR A 74 -7.23 -5.61 8.07
CA THR A 74 -5.78 -5.59 7.92
C THR A 74 -5.24 -7.01 7.81
N ILE A 75 -4.05 -7.18 7.27
CA ILE A 75 -3.31 -8.43 7.27
C ILE A 75 -2.32 -8.39 8.43
N SER A 76 -2.43 -9.36 9.33
CA SER A 76 -1.53 -9.49 10.48
C SER A 76 -0.30 -10.32 10.10
N PHE A 77 0.80 -10.16 10.85
CA PHE A 77 1.98 -11.02 10.66
C PHE A 77 1.60 -12.50 10.76
N GLY A 78 2.16 -13.30 9.84
CA GLY A 78 1.83 -14.72 9.70
C GLY A 78 0.58 -15.01 8.86
N GLN A 79 -0.22 -13.99 8.50
CA GLN A 79 -1.29 -14.15 7.52
C GLN A 79 -0.75 -13.92 6.10
N SER A 80 -1.25 -14.71 5.15
CA SER A 80 -0.96 -14.50 3.74
C SER A 80 -1.57 -13.19 3.26
N LEU A 81 -0.81 -12.45 2.45
CA LEU A 81 -1.38 -11.35 1.66
C LEU A 81 -2.38 -11.92 0.65
N ARG A 82 -3.26 -11.06 0.15
CA ARG A 82 -4.25 -11.46 -0.86
C ARG A 82 -3.56 -11.63 -2.20
N GLU A 83 -3.71 -12.81 -2.78
CA GLU A 83 -3.11 -13.15 -4.08
C GLU A 83 -3.52 -12.17 -5.17
N ALA A 84 -4.82 -11.87 -5.28
CA ALA A 84 -5.33 -10.90 -6.26
C ALA A 84 -4.72 -9.49 -6.13
N ASP A 85 -4.41 -9.03 -4.90
CA ASP A 85 -3.78 -7.74 -4.68
C ASP A 85 -2.31 -7.76 -5.11
N LEU A 86 -1.60 -8.84 -4.81
CA LEU A 86 -0.23 -9.06 -5.27
C LEU A 86 -0.15 -9.17 -6.79
N GLU A 87 -1.00 -9.98 -7.41
CA GLU A 87 -1.07 -10.14 -8.86
C GLU A 87 -1.29 -8.79 -9.54
N ARG A 88 -2.24 -7.98 -9.06
CA ARG A 88 -2.47 -6.62 -9.58
C ARG A 88 -1.24 -5.73 -9.43
N ALA A 89 -0.58 -5.76 -8.28
CA ALA A 89 0.59 -4.93 -8.03
C ALA A 89 1.78 -5.33 -8.92
N PHE A 90 2.09 -6.63 -9.01
CA PHE A 90 3.18 -7.14 -9.86
C PHE A 90 2.89 -6.96 -11.36
N ALA A 91 1.64 -7.14 -11.81
CA ALA A 91 1.25 -6.88 -13.20
C ALA A 91 1.42 -5.40 -13.57
N ALA A 92 1.07 -4.47 -12.67
CA ALA A 92 1.31 -3.05 -12.89
C ALA A 92 2.79 -2.70 -12.88
N ALA A 93 3.57 -3.27 -11.95
CA ALA A 93 5.01 -3.05 -11.84
C ALA A 93 5.77 -3.50 -13.10
N THR A 94 5.44 -4.68 -13.64
CA THR A 94 6.10 -5.22 -14.84
C THR A 94 5.75 -4.48 -16.14
N THR A 95 4.80 -3.54 -16.08
CA THR A 95 4.31 -2.79 -17.25
C THR A 95 4.34 -1.28 -17.06
N CYS A 96 4.98 -0.78 -15.99
CA CYS A 96 5.22 0.64 -15.79
C CYS A 96 6.51 1.08 -16.47
N ASP A 97 6.61 2.37 -16.73
CA ASP A 97 7.81 3.06 -17.22
C ASP A 97 8.62 3.71 -16.09
N LEU A 98 8.08 3.75 -14.87
CA LEU A 98 8.72 4.29 -13.67
C LEU A 98 8.10 3.67 -12.41
N VAL A 99 8.93 3.32 -11.42
CA VAL A 99 8.46 2.97 -10.08
C VAL A 99 9.15 3.83 -9.02
N ILE A 100 8.38 4.30 -8.04
CA ILE A 100 8.88 5.11 -6.94
C ILE A 100 8.42 4.49 -5.62
N ALA A 101 9.36 4.09 -4.76
CA ALA A 101 9.09 3.74 -3.37
C ALA A 101 9.16 5.01 -2.52
N LEU A 102 8.05 5.32 -1.82
CA LEU A 102 7.92 6.51 -0.99
C LEU A 102 7.73 6.09 0.47
N GLY A 103 8.63 6.51 1.36
CA GLY A 103 8.43 6.38 2.81
C GLY A 103 8.39 4.93 3.32
N SER A 104 9.19 4.03 2.75
CA SER A 104 9.27 2.63 3.18
C SER A 104 10.71 2.19 3.42
N THR A 105 10.93 1.41 4.47
CA THR A 105 12.21 0.72 4.73
C THR A 105 12.45 -0.45 3.77
N LEU A 106 11.43 -0.88 3.02
CA LEU A 106 11.49 -1.96 2.03
C LEU A 106 11.96 -3.31 2.61
N SER A 107 11.71 -3.54 3.90
CA SER A 107 12.12 -4.75 4.61
C SER A 107 11.06 -5.86 4.68
N VAL A 108 9.82 -5.55 4.30
CA VAL A 108 8.69 -6.48 4.42
C VAL A 108 8.37 -7.11 3.07
N SER A 109 8.64 -8.41 2.97
CA SER A 109 8.26 -9.25 1.84
C SER A 109 6.80 -9.74 1.96
N PRO A 110 6.07 -9.91 0.85
CA PRO A 110 6.49 -9.74 -0.55
C PRO A 110 6.32 -8.32 -1.11
N ALA A 111 5.85 -7.35 -0.30
CA ALA A 111 5.60 -6.00 -0.78
C ALA A 111 6.86 -5.30 -1.30
N ASN A 112 8.01 -5.53 -0.66
CA ASN A 112 9.29 -4.99 -1.10
C ASN A 112 9.73 -5.49 -2.50
N ALA A 113 9.32 -6.68 -2.93
CA ALA A 113 9.71 -7.22 -4.23
C ALA A 113 9.01 -6.54 -5.42
N ILE A 114 7.92 -5.80 -5.18
CA ILE A 114 7.14 -5.12 -6.23
C ILE A 114 7.97 -4.10 -7.02
N PRO A 115 8.67 -3.13 -6.39
CA PRO A 115 9.54 -2.22 -7.14
C PRO A 115 10.73 -2.92 -7.82
N LEU A 116 11.23 -4.03 -7.26
CA LEU A 116 12.29 -4.81 -7.91
C LEU A 116 11.80 -5.48 -9.20
N ALA A 117 10.55 -5.95 -9.24
CA ALA A 117 9.96 -6.53 -10.45
C ALA A 117 9.85 -5.49 -11.58
N ALA A 118 9.51 -4.24 -11.25
CA ALA A 118 9.53 -3.14 -12.21
C ALA A 118 10.95 -2.86 -12.74
N ALA A 119 11.95 -2.81 -11.84
CA ALA A 119 13.34 -2.62 -12.23
C ALA A 119 13.86 -3.76 -13.14
N GLN A 120 13.51 -5.01 -12.83
CA GLN A 120 13.84 -6.18 -13.65
C GLN A 120 13.16 -6.15 -15.03
N SER A 121 12.03 -5.45 -15.14
CA SER A 121 11.33 -5.21 -16.40
C SER A 121 11.86 -4.00 -17.18
N GLY A 122 12.90 -3.33 -16.66
CA GLY A 122 13.60 -2.22 -17.32
C GLY A 122 13.14 -0.83 -16.89
N ALA A 123 12.17 -0.69 -15.98
CA ALA A 123 11.74 0.61 -15.48
C ALA A 123 12.77 1.18 -14.48
N PRO A 124 13.05 2.49 -14.48
CA PRO A 124 13.83 3.11 -13.42
C PRO A 124 13.13 2.93 -12.07
N TYR A 125 13.90 2.50 -11.07
CA TYR A 125 13.43 2.35 -9.70
C TYR A 125 14.02 3.41 -8.79
N LEU A 126 13.15 4.27 -8.26
CA LEU A 126 13.50 5.39 -7.39
C LEU A 126 13.06 5.11 -5.96
N ILE A 127 13.85 5.58 -4.99
CA ILE A 127 13.51 5.53 -3.57
C ILE A 127 13.58 6.93 -2.97
N ILE A 128 12.50 7.35 -2.31
CA ILE A 128 12.47 8.56 -1.47
C ILE A 128 12.12 8.13 -0.06
N ASN A 129 13.12 8.16 0.83
CA ASN A 129 12.94 7.80 2.23
C ASN A 129 13.89 8.61 3.10
N ARG A 130 13.48 8.93 4.33
CA ARG A 130 14.33 9.68 5.26
C ARG A 130 15.48 8.83 5.79
N ASP A 131 15.17 7.60 6.17
CA ASP A 131 16.11 6.66 6.79
C ASP A 131 16.59 5.62 5.75
N GLU A 132 17.61 4.83 6.09
CA GLU A 132 18.12 3.76 5.22
C GLU A 132 17.02 2.75 4.85
N THR A 133 17.18 2.12 3.68
CA THR A 133 16.30 1.04 3.22
C THR A 133 17.09 -0.21 2.90
N ASP A 134 16.44 -1.38 3.00
CA ASP A 134 17.04 -2.67 2.64
C ASP A 134 17.45 -2.75 1.16
N HIS A 135 17.01 -1.79 0.33
CA HIS A 135 17.27 -1.75 -1.10
C HIS A 135 18.37 -0.75 -1.48
N ASP A 136 18.88 0.09 -0.57
CA ASP A 136 19.78 1.20 -0.91
C ASP A 136 21.07 0.75 -1.64
N GLY A 137 21.56 -0.46 -1.35
CA GLY A 137 22.76 -1.04 -1.98
C GLY A 137 22.51 -1.87 -3.25
N LEU A 138 21.25 -1.99 -3.70
CA LEU A 138 20.90 -2.83 -4.83
C LEU A 138 21.17 -2.11 -6.15
N SER A 139 21.79 -2.81 -7.10
CA SER A 139 22.10 -2.26 -8.43
C SER A 139 20.86 -1.89 -9.26
N GLN A 140 19.69 -2.38 -8.85
CA GLN A 140 18.40 -2.06 -9.45
C GLN A 140 17.91 -0.64 -9.13
N VAL A 141 18.40 -0.03 -8.05
CA VAL A 141 17.98 1.33 -7.65
C VAL A 141 18.69 2.36 -8.53
N ALA A 142 17.90 3.05 -9.35
CA ALA A 142 18.40 4.07 -10.27
C ALA A 142 18.70 5.40 -9.56
N LEU A 143 17.91 5.75 -8.53
CA LEU A 143 18.11 6.97 -7.75
C LEU A 143 17.55 6.80 -6.32
N ARG A 144 18.34 7.24 -5.34
CA ARG A 144 17.97 7.28 -3.92
C ARG A 144 18.04 8.73 -3.42
N LEU A 145 16.90 9.25 -2.92
CA LEU A 145 16.79 10.62 -2.39
C LEU A 145 16.49 10.61 -0.90
N THR A 146 17.44 11.04 -0.08
CA THR A 146 17.34 11.04 1.39
C THR A 146 16.67 12.32 1.91
N GLY A 147 15.52 12.17 2.57
CA GLY A 147 14.80 13.27 3.19
C GLY A 147 13.33 12.94 3.42
N ASN A 148 12.54 13.90 3.92
CA ASN A 148 11.11 13.69 4.11
C ASN A 148 10.39 13.69 2.75
N VAL A 149 9.45 12.76 2.59
CA VAL A 149 8.64 12.66 1.36
C VAL A 149 7.83 13.93 1.13
N GLU A 150 7.31 14.55 2.19
CA GLU A 150 6.53 15.79 2.13
C GLU A 150 7.33 17.01 1.64
N ASP A 151 8.64 17.01 1.82
CA ASP A 151 9.53 18.08 1.37
C ASP A 151 9.99 17.86 -0.08
N LEU A 152 10.26 16.59 -0.45
CA LEU A 152 10.90 16.25 -1.71
C LEU A 152 9.92 15.92 -2.84
N PHE A 153 8.81 15.25 -2.53
CA PHE A 153 7.93 14.70 -3.56
C PHE A 153 6.99 15.73 -4.18
N PRO A 154 6.31 16.62 -3.42
CA PRO A 154 5.41 17.61 -4.01
C PRO A 154 6.09 18.54 -5.03
N PRO A 155 7.28 19.13 -4.77
CA PRO A 155 7.95 19.95 -5.78
C PRO A 155 8.32 19.18 -7.05
N ALA A 156 8.69 17.89 -6.93
CA ALA A 156 8.97 17.04 -8.08
C ALA A 156 7.71 16.75 -8.91
N VAL A 157 6.55 16.59 -8.25
CA VAL A 157 5.26 16.46 -8.92
C VAL A 157 4.90 17.76 -9.66
N ASP A 158 5.07 18.91 -9.01
CA ASP A 158 4.77 20.21 -9.63
C ASP A 158 5.63 20.44 -10.90
N ALA A 159 6.93 20.16 -10.84
CA ALA A 159 7.81 20.23 -12.00
C ALA A 159 7.39 19.26 -13.13
N ALA A 160 7.07 18.01 -12.77
CA ALA A 160 6.61 17.01 -13.76
C ALA A 160 5.27 17.37 -14.42
N LEU A 161 4.46 18.22 -13.78
CA LEU A 161 3.19 18.71 -14.30
C LEU A 161 3.30 20.05 -15.04
N SER A 162 4.29 20.90 -14.72
CA SER A 162 4.55 22.14 -15.46
C SER A 162 5.15 21.89 -16.84
N GLY A 163 5.77 20.72 -17.04
CA GLY A 163 6.37 20.32 -18.32
C GLY A 163 7.75 20.93 -18.56
N ASP A 164 8.39 21.44 -17.51
CA ASP A 164 9.79 21.89 -17.50
C ASP A 164 10.79 20.74 -17.36
#